data_AF-A0AAN6PZY1-F1
#
_entry.id   AF-A0AAN6PZY1-F1
#
_cell.length_a   1.000
_cell.length_b   1.000
_cell.length_c   1.000
_cell.angle_alpha   90.00
_cell.angle_beta   90.00
_cell.angle_gamma   90.00
#
_symmetry.space_group_name_H-M   'P 1'
#
loop_
_entity.id
_entity.type
_entity.pdbx_description
1 polymer ?
#
loop_
_entity_poly.entity_id
_entity_poly.type
_entity_poly.pdbx_seq_one_letter_code
_entity_poly.pdbx_strand_id
1 'polypeptide(L)'
;MQFRNIMAEELAKMTAQLTEELSQAREQLTRACRELDDTRLQLQAMKEAQEGPLARSAYSDVARRTPPASIPTPASSTGRAATPEPAICTADMTRVPEEHIGEATPVALRKLIENEMRAPGDQPKWRCVAVTRDRGNINRIRILGRNEEEVKKIKDIMEAKKTPGARVLRDQLYPVKVDNVNRTAVIDHEGRVLPGATEALSQENEVQIAKMAWLSRMDTEKE
;
A
#
# COMPACT_ATOMS: atom_id res chain seq x y z
N MET A 1 -1.80 -59.29 47.59
CA MET A 1 -2.82 -58.23 47.75
C MET A 1 -2.21 -56.82 47.77
N GLN A 2 -1.05 -56.59 48.40
CA GLN A 2 -0.44 -55.24 48.54
C GLN A 2 -0.14 -54.52 47.21
N PHE A 3 0.42 -55.20 46.20
CA PHE A 3 0.79 -54.58 44.92
C PHE A 3 -0.40 -54.01 44.13
N ARG A 4 -1.55 -54.71 44.19
CA ARG A 4 -2.79 -54.29 43.51
C ARG A 4 -3.37 -53.00 44.13
N ASN A 5 -3.21 -52.83 45.44
CA ASN A 5 -3.65 -51.63 46.15
C ASN A 5 -2.75 -50.43 45.84
N ILE A 6 -1.43 -50.63 45.73
CA ILE A 6 -0.48 -49.58 45.36
C ILE A 6 -0.77 -49.03 43.96
N MET A 7 -0.95 -49.92 42.97
CA MET A 7 -1.30 -49.52 41.60
C MET A 7 -2.64 -48.79 41.51
N ALA A 8 -3.63 -49.20 42.31
CA ALA A 8 -4.92 -48.53 42.37
C ALA A 8 -4.81 -47.12 42.96
N GLU A 9 -3.95 -46.94 43.97
CA GLU A 9 -3.70 -45.64 44.60
C GLU A 9 -2.92 -44.69 43.66
N GLU A 10 -1.94 -45.21 42.91
CA GLU A 10 -1.22 -44.42 41.89
C GLU A 10 -2.14 -43.99 40.73
N LEU A 11 -3.00 -44.89 40.24
CA LEU A 11 -3.99 -44.55 39.22
C LEU A 11 -4.99 -43.49 39.72
N ALA A 12 -5.42 -43.60 40.98
CA ALA A 12 -6.31 -42.59 41.57
C ALA A 12 -5.62 -41.22 41.67
N LYS A 13 -4.34 -41.18 42.09
CA LYS A 13 -3.54 -39.94 42.16
C LYS A 13 -3.34 -39.32 40.77
N MET A 14 -2.97 -40.12 39.77
CA MET A 14 -2.77 -39.65 38.40
C MET A 14 -4.08 -39.13 37.79
N THR A 15 -5.20 -39.81 38.05
CA THR A 15 -6.52 -39.37 37.58
C THR A 15 -6.93 -38.05 38.23
N ALA A 16 -6.69 -37.89 39.54
CA ALA A 16 -6.96 -36.63 40.25
C ALA A 16 -6.14 -35.46 39.68
N GLN A 17 -4.83 -35.67 39.46
CA GLN A 17 -3.96 -34.66 38.83
C GLN A 17 -4.45 -34.27 37.43
N LEU A 18 -4.79 -35.24 36.59
CA LEU A 18 -5.34 -34.98 35.25
C LEU A 18 -6.66 -34.19 35.29
N THR A 19 -7.53 -34.49 36.24
CA THR A 19 -8.79 -33.75 36.40
C THR A 19 -8.58 -32.31 36.86
N GLU A 20 -7.55 -32.07 37.67
CA GLU A 20 -7.18 -30.75 38.15
C GLU A 20 -6.49 -29.90 37.06
N GLU A 21 -5.58 -30.49 36.30
CA GLU A 21 -5.00 -29.84 35.10
C GLU A 21 -6.09 -29.45 34.09
N LEU A 22 -7.08 -30.32 33.86
CA LEU A 22 -8.22 -30.03 32.99
C LEU A 22 -9.12 -28.92 33.51
N SER A 23 -9.32 -28.83 34.83
CA SER A 23 -10.12 -27.75 35.43
C SER A 23 -9.40 -26.41 35.32
N GLN A 24 -8.09 -26.38 35.58
CA GLN A 24 -7.24 -25.19 35.42
C GLN A 24 -7.19 -24.72 33.96
N ALA A 25 -7.01 -25.64 33.01
CA ALA A 25 -7.00 -25.31 31.58
C ALA A 25 -8.34 -24.72 31.11
N ARG A 26 -9.47 -25.26 31.60
CA ARG A 26 -10.81 -24.71 31.31
C ARG A 26 -11.00 -23.31 31.88
N GLU A 27 -10.51 -23.06 33.08
CA GLU A 27 -10.61 -21.74 33.70
C GLU A 27 -9.76 -20.70 32.95
N GLN A 28 -8.54 -21.06 32.55
CA GLN A 28 -7.67 -20.21 31.72
C GLN A 28 -8.32 -19.87 30.38
N LEU A 29 -8.92 -20.86 29.71
CA LEU A 29 -9.60 -20.65 28.43
C LEU A 29 -10.83 -19.74 28.58
N THR A 30 -11.59 -19.91 29.68
CA THR A 30 -12.72 -19.03 30.00
C THR A 30 -12.26 -17.59 30.24
N ARG A 31 -11.12 -17.39 30.92
CA ARG A 31 -10.53 -16.08 31.16
C ARG A 31 -10.09 -15.42 29.86
N ALA A 32 -9.37 -16.15 29.00
CA ALA A 32 -8.90 -15.66 27.70
C ALA A 32 -10.07 -15.27 26.78
N CYS A 33 -11.17 -16.04 26.76
CA CYS A 33 -12.36 -15.68 25.99
C CYS A 33 -12.97 -14.34 26.44
N ARG A 34 -13.06 -14.11 27.76
CA ARG A 34 -13.58 -12.83 28.29
C ARG A 34 -12.70 -11.65 27.91
N GLU A 35 -11.38 -11.80 28.01
CA GLU A 35 -10.43 -10.76 27.61
C GLU A 35 -10.53 -10.44 26.11
N LEU A 36 -10.71 -11.45 25.26
CA LEU A 36 -10.92 -11.26 23.82
C LEU A 36 -12.23 -10.54 23.51
N ASP A 37 -13.31 -10.86 24.21
CA ASP A 37 -14.59 -10.16 24.04
C ASP A 37 -14.51 -8.69 24.50
N ASP A 38 -13.85 -8.42 25.62
CA ASP A 38 -13.64 -7.05 26.11
C ASP A 38 -12.82 -6.22 25.12
N THR A 39 -11.72 -6.76 24.59
CA THR A 39 -10.91 -6.06 23.58
C THR A 39 -11.67 -5.83 22.28
N ARG A 40 -12.53 -6.77 21.87
CA ARG A 40 -13.42 -6.61 20.71
C ARG A 40 -14.41 -5.47 20.91
N LEU A 41 -15.04 -5.38 22.08
CA LEU A 41 -15.96 -4.29 22.42
C LEU A 41 -15.25 -2.93 22.45
N GLN A 42 -14.03 -2.86 23.00
CA GLN A 42 -13.23 -1.63 22.99
C GLN A 42 -12.89 -1.18 21.57
N LEU A 43 -12.48 -2.10 20.69
CA LEU A 43 -12.21 -1.77 19.29
C LEU A 43 -13.47 -1.28 18.56
N GLN A 44 -14.62 -1.88 18.85
CA GLN A 44 -15.88 -1.45 18.28
C GLN A 44 -16.27 -0.05 18.77
N ALA A 45 -16.14 0.24 20.06
CA ALA A 45 -16.38 1.57 20.63
C ALA A 45 -15.42 2.63 20.04
N MET A 46 -14.15 2.31 19.83
CA MET A 46 -13.20 3.21 19.17
C MET A 46 -13.58 3.48 17.71
N LYS A 47 -14.07 2.46 16.99
CA LYS A 47 -14.56 2.61 15.62
C LYS A 47 -15.80 3.50 15.56
N GLU A 48 -16.76 3.30 16.46
CA GLU A 48 -17.98 4.10 16.54
C GLU A 48 -17.69 5.55 16.98
N ALA A 49 -16.72 5.77 17.88
CA ALA A 49 -16.25 7.11 18.25
C ALA A 49 -15.55 7.84 17.09
N GLN A 50 -14.92 7.10 16.17
CA GLN A 50 -14.33 7.65 14.94
C GLN A 50 -15.39 7.90 13.84
N GLU A 51 -16.54 7.23 13.91
CA GLU A 51 -17.71 7.39 13.03
C GLU A 51 -18.84 8.25 13.64
N GLY A 52 -18.58 9.02 14.71
CA GLY A 52 -19.47 10.12 15.12
C GLY A 52 -19.67 11.10 13.95
N PRO A 53 -20.84 11.76 13.81
CA PRO A 53 -21.29 12.36 12.56
C PRO A 53 -20.32 13.45 12.06
N LEU A 54 -19.33 13.00 11.28
CA LEU A 54 -18.64 13.79 10.30
C LEU A 54 -19.68 14.06 9.23
N ALA A 55 -20.48 15.11 9.46
CA ALA A 55 -20.97 15.93 8.37
C ALA A 55 -19.75 16.14 7.46
N ARG A 56 -19.72 15.40 6.35
CA ARG A 56 -18.68 15.50 5.33
C ARG A 56 -18.56 16.97 5.02
N SER A 57 -17.53 17.61 5.58
CA SER A 57 -17.21 18.99 5.23
C SER A 57 -16.83 18.93 3.77
N ALA A 58 -17.78 19.33 2.93
CA ALA A 58 -17.58 19.47 1.52
C ALA A 58 -16.50 20.53 1.34
N TYR A 59 -15.61 20.30 0.37
CA TYR A 59 -14.46 21.13 0.02
C TYR A 59 -14.78 22.64 -0.13
N SER A 60 -16.07 22.99 -0.28
CA SER A 60 -16.59 24.36 -0.36
C SER A 60 -16.63 25.15 0.95
N ASP A 61 -16.63 24.52 2.13
CA ASP A 61 -16.71 25.24 3.42
C ASP A 61 -15.38 25.84 3.86
N VAL A 62 -14.26 25.26 3.44
CA VAL A 62 -12.90 25.72 3.77
C VAL A 62 -12.55 27.02 3.03
N ALA A 63 -13.05 27.20 1.81
CA ALA A 63 -12.75 28.36 0.97
C ALA A 63 -13.47 29.66 1.38
N ARG A 64 -14.51 29.59 2.24
CA ARG A 64 -15.32 30.77 2.62
C ARG A 64 -14.89 31.46 3.91
N ARG A 65 -13.91 30.93 4.66
CA ARG A 65 -13.47 31.57 5.90
C ARG A 65 -12.36 32.58 5.62
N THR A 66 -12.78 33.82 5.38
CA THR A 66 -11.92 35.01 5.51
C THR A 66 -11.35 35.08 6.94
N PRO A 67 -10.04 35.29 7.16
CA PRO A 67 -9.51 35.39 8.52
C PRO A 67 -9.84 36.76 9.14
N PRO A 68 -10.46 36.84 10.32
CA PRO A 68 -10.39 38.05 11.14
C PRO A 68 -9.09 38.05 11.97
N ALA A 69 -8.58 39.25 12.19
CA ALA A 69 -7.33 39.54 12.85
C ALA A 69 -7.22 38.99 14.29
N SER A 70 -5.99 38.61 14.63
CA SER A 70 -5.35 38.71 15.95
C SER A 70 -6.06 38.10 17.18
N ILE A 71 -5.70 36.86 17.51
CA ILE A 71 -5.68 36.38 18.91
C ILE A 71 -4.35 35.63 19.12
N PRO A 72 -3.49 36.01 20.08
CA PRO A 72 -2.33 35.20 20.46
C PRO A 72 -2.78 34.09 21.40
N THR A 73 -2.54 32.83 21.03
CA THR A 73 -2.72 31.66 21.91
C THR A 73 -1.52 30.72 21.69
N PRO A 74 -1.02 30.09 22.75
CA PRO A 74 0.40 29.81 22.93
C PRO A 74 0.87 28.64 22.07
N ALA A 75 2.17 28.67 21.74
CA ALA A 75 2.86 27.69 20.92
C ALA A 75 2.60 26.25 21.40
N SER A 76 1.72 25.54 20.70
CA SER A 76 1.72 24.08 20.70
C SER A 76 2.75 23.63 19.68
N SER A 77 3.95 23.37 20.18
CA SER A 77 5.04 22.73 19.47
C SER A 77 4.66 21.30 19.10
N THR A 78 3.95 21.11 18.00
CA THR A 78 4.07 19.92 17.15
C THR A 78 3.57 20.27 15.75
N GLY A 79 4.36 21.06 15.03
CA GLY A 79 4.32 20.99 13.58
C GLY A 79 4.73 19.57 13.21
N ARG A 80 3.76 18.67 13.01
CA ARG A 80 4.02 17.50 12.19
C ARG A 80 4.39 18.09 10.84
N ALA A 81 5.67 18.08 10.50
CA ALA A 81 6.08 18.14 9.12
C ALA A 81 5.13 17.22 8.36
N ALA A 82 4.48 17.71 7.32
CA ALA A 82 3.70 16.86 6.43
C ALA A 82 4.62 15.70 6.07
N THR A 83 4.40 14.52 6.65
CA THR A 83 5.16 13.33 6.31
C THR A 83 4.98 13.19 4.81
N PRO A 84 6.06 13.28 4.01
CA PRO A 84 5.93 13.10 2.57
C PRO A 84 5.20 11.78 2.36
N GLU A 85 4.18 11.78 1.50
CA GLU A 85 3.48 10.54 1.18
C GLU A 85 4.54 9.50 0.81
N PRO A 86 4.55 8.32 1.46
CA PRO A 86 5.60 7.36 1.22
C PRO A 86 5.52 6.95 -0.25
N ALA A 87 6.62 7.12 -0.99
CA ALA A 87 6.68 6.71 -2.38
C ALA A 87 6.53 5.17 -2.45
N ILE A 88 5.72 4.68 -3.41
CA ILE A 88 5.33 3.26 -3.49
C ILE A 88 5.64 2.71 -4.88
N CYS A 89 6.36 1.59 -4.92
CA CYS A 89 6.43 0.71 -6.08
C CYS A 89 5.39 -0.39 -5.93
N THR A 90 4.59 -0.64 -6.97
CA THR A 90 3.61 -1.72 -6.95
C THR A 90 3.94 -2.73 -8.04
N ALA A 91 4.03 -4.00 -7.68
CA ALA A 91 4.28 -5.10 -8.60
C ALA A 91 3.09 -6.05 -8.60
N ASP A 92 2.65 -6.44 -9.78
CA ASP A 92 1.51 -7.33 -9.98
C ASP A 92 2.01 -8.70 -10.47
N MET A 93 1.63 -9.72 -9.71
CA MET A 93 2.06 -11.11 -9.85
C MET A 93 0.94 -12.02 -10.39
N THR A 94 -0.20 -11.45 -10.82
CA THR A 94 -1.37 -12.23 -11.29
C THR A 94 -1.08 -13.21 -12.42
N ARG A 95 -0.04 -12.97 -13.23
CA ARG A 95 0.32 -13.80 -14.39
C ARG A 95 1.57 -14.65 -14.16
N VAL A 96 2.09 -14.69 -12.94
CA VAL A 96 3.24 -15.53 -12.60
C VAL A 96 2.78 -17.00 -12.59
N PRO A 97 3.46 -17.90 -13.33
CA PRO A 97 3.10 -19.32 -13.35
C PRO A 97 3.43 -19.99 -12.01
N GLU A 98 2.78 -21.12 -11.71
CA GLU A 98 2.91 -21.81 -10.42
C GLU A 98 4.36 -22.15 -10.03
N GLU A 99 5.16 -22.49 -11.04
CA GLU A 99 6.59 -22.80 -10.96
C GLU A 99 7.39 -21.69 -10.27
N HIS A 100 6.99 -20.43 -10.47
CA HIS A 100 7.69 -19.24 -10.00
C HIS A 100 6.94 -18.48 -8.90
N ILE A 101 5.83 -19.03 -8.35
CA ILE A 101 5.08 -18.37 -7.27
C ILE A 101 5.95 -18.14 -6.02
N GLY A 102 6.93 -19.02 -5.77
CA GLY A 102 7.88 -18.88 -4.66
C GLY A 102 8.70 -17.57 -4.74
N GLU A 103 9.07 -17.16 -5.95
CA GLU A 103 9.82 -15.93 -6.23
C GLU A 103 8.93 -14.69 -6.16
N ALA A 104 7.64 -14.84 -6.46
CA ALA A 104 6.62 -13.79 -6.39
C ALA A 104 6.07 -13.54 -4.97
N THR A 105 6.72 -14.06 -3.93
CA THR A 105 6.31 -13.81 -2.53
C THR A 105 6.90 -12.50 -2.00
N PRO A 106 6.22 -11.81 -1.05
CA PRO A 106 6.77 -10.61 -0.41
C PRO A 106 8.15 -10.80 0.22
N VAL A 107 8.41 -12.01 0.73
CA VAL A 107 9.70 -12.37 1.35
C VAL A 107 10.79 -12.54 0.30
N ALA A 108 10.51 -13.23 -0.80
CA ALA A 108 11.47 -13.39 -1.90
C ALA A 108 11.81 -12.04 -2.54
N LEU A 109 10.79 -11.22 -2.81
CA LEU A 109 10.97 -9.86 -3.33
C LEU A 109 11.79 -8.98 -2.39
N ARG A 110 11.54 -9.03 -1.08
CA ARG A 110 12.36 -8.29 -0.10
C ARG A 110 13.83 -8.69 -0.21
N LYS A 111 14.13 -10.00 -0.22
CA LYS A 111 15.51 -10.50 -0.33
C LYS A 111 16.17 -10.05 -1.64
N LEU A 112 15.46 -10.16 -2.76
CA LEU A 112 15.94 -9.74 -4.07
C LEU A 112 16.33 -8.26 -4.07
N ILE A 113 15.40 -7.40 -3.63
CA ILE A 113 15.61 -5.94 -3.63
C ILE A 113 16.74 -5.56 -2.67
N GLU A 114 16.77 -6.11 -1.46
CA GLU A 114 17.83 -5.81 -0.49
C GLU A 114 19.22 -6.25 -0.98
N ASN A 115 19.31 -7.36 -1.71
CA ASN A 115 20.58 -7.83 -2.28
C ASN A 115 21.06 -6.90 -3.40
N GLU A 116 20.18 -6.52 -4.33
CA GLU A 116 20.52 -5.66 -5.47
C GLU A 116 20.81 -4.21 -5.02
N MET A 117 20.06 -3.67 -4.05
CA MET A 117 20.35 -2.35 -3.47
C MET A 117 21.69 -2.30 -2.73
N ARG A 118 22.16 -3.45 -2.22
CA ARG A 118 23.45 -3.59 -1.52
C ARG A 118 24.62 -3.86 -2.47
N ALA A 119 24.36 -4.49 -3.62
CA ALA A 119 25.37 -4.87 -4.62
C ALA A 119 26.30 -3.73 -5.09
N PRO A 120 25.84 -2.48 -5.32
CA PRO A 120 26.73 -1.39 -5.73
C PRO A 120 27.68 -0.88 -4.63
N GLY A 121 27.71 -1.49 -3.43
CA GLY A 121 28.66 -1.16 -2.36
C GLY A 121 28.38 0.16 -1.61
N ASP A 122 27.55 1.04 -2.17
CA ASP A 122 27.26 2.36 -1.62
C ASP A 122 26.41 2.35 -0.33
N GLN A 123 25.60 1.31 -0.09
CA GLN A 123 24.74 1.24 1.10
C GLN A 123 24.66 -0.18 1.71
N PRO A 124 25.69 -0.63 2.44
CA PRO A 124 25.72 -1.98 3.04
C PRO A 124 24.58 -2.25 4.05
N LYS A 125 24.01 -1.20 4.65
CA LYS A 125 22.95 -1.29 5.66
C LYS A 125 21.54 -1.05 5.10
N TRP A 126 21.37 -0.93 3.78
CA TRP A 126 20.06 -0.71 3.19
C TRP A 126 19.13 -1.90 3.47
N ARG A 127 17.86 -1.59 3.80
CA ARG A 127 16.78 -2.55 4.03
C ARG A 127 15.47 -1.96 3.52
N CYS A 128 14.56 -2.83 3.05
CA CYS A 128 13.24 -2.38 2.62
C CYS A 128 12.47 -1.78 3.80
N VAL A 129 11.74 -0.68 3.57
CA VAL A 129 10.86 -0.09 4.58
C VAL A 129 9.69 -1.03 4.87
N ALA A 130 8.99 -1.44 3.80
CA ALA A 130 7.93 -2.42 3.88
C ALA A 130 7.74 -3.10 2.53
N VAL A 131 7.35 -4.37 2.58
CA VAL A 131 6.87 -5.14 1.43
C VAL A 131 5.59 -5.84 1.87
N THR A 132 4.45 -5.46 1.30
CA THR A 132 3.13 -5.90 1.75
C THR A 132 2.29 -6.38 0.57
N ARG A 133 1.36 -7.31 0.81
CA ARG A 133 0.29 -7.60 -0.13
C ARG A 133 -0.78 -6.54 -0.01
N ASP A 134 -1.34 -6.16 -1.15
CA ASP A 134 -2.42 -5.20 -1.18
C ASP A 134 -3.74 -5.83 -0.68
N ARG A 135 -4.55 -5.05 0.05
CA ARG A 135 -5.77 -5.57 0.69
C ARG A 135 -6.83 -6.00 -0.32
N GLY A 136 -6.89 -5.32 -1.47
CA GLY A 136 -7.87 -5.62 -2.53
C GLY A 136 -7.40 -6.69 -3.53
N ASN A 137 -6.09 -6.97 -3.59
CA ASN A 137 -5.53 -7.95 -4.51
C ASN A 137 -4.25 -8.57 -3.91
N ILE A 138 -4.35 -9.83 -3.48
CA ILE A 138 -3.23 -10.55 -2.85
C ILE A 138 -2.04 -10.80 -3.79
N ASN A 139 -2.29 -10.78 -5.10
CA ASN A 139 -1.27 -10.91 -6.14
C ASN A 139 -0.59 -9.58 -6.44
N ARG A 140 -1.09 -8.47 -5.87
CA ARG A 140 -0.47 -7.16 -5.97
C ARG A 140 0.37 -6.90 -4.72
N ILE A 141 1.67 -6.69 -4.94
CA ILE A 141 2.65 -6.45 -3.88
C ILE A 141 3.08 -5.00 -3.93
N ARG A 142 3.05 -4.33 -2.77
CA ARG A 142 3.44 -2.94 -2.59
C ARG A 142 4.76 -2.90 -1.84
N ILE A 143 5.71 -2.14 -2.37
CA ILE A 143 7.03 -1.92 -1.79
C ILE A 143 7.13 -0.42 -1.49
N LEU A 144 7.40 -0.09 -0.23
CA LEU A 144 7.55 1.30 0.21
C LEU A 144 9.04 1.67 0.20
N GLY A 145 9.36 2.82 -0.38
CA GLY A 145 10.67 3.45 -0.30
C GLY A 145 10.66 4.67 0.62
N ARG A 146 11.84 5.15 1.02
CA ARG A 146 11.97 6.35 1.88
C ARG A 146 11.85 7.65 1.10
N ASN A 147 12.21 7.62 -0.19
CA ASN A 147 12.11 8.73 -1.12
C ASN A 147 11.79 8.21 -2.55
N GLU A 148 11.49 9.11 -3.47
CA GLU A 148 11.21 8.76 -4.87
C GLU A 148 12.41 8.13 -5.59
N GLU A 149 13.63 8.55 -5.24
CA GLU A 149 14.86 7.98 -5.83
C GLU A 149 15.04 6.50 -5.50
N GLU A 150 14.79 6.10 -4.25
CA GLU A 150 14.80 4.71 -3.84
C GLU A 150 13.71 3.92 -4.55
N VAL A 151 12.51 4.47 -4.65
CA VAL A 151 11.41 3.80 -5.36
C VAL A 151 11.74 3.64 -6.84
N LYS A 152 12.41 4.61 -7.46
CA LYS A 152 12.89 4.49 -8.84
C LYS A 152 13.90 3.37 -8.99
N LYS A 153 14.91 3.28 -8.11
CA LYS A 153 15.87 2.16 -8.10
C LYS A 153 15.17 0.82 -7.87
N ILE A 154 14.19 0.76 -6.97
CA ILE A 154 13.39 -0.44 -6.71
C ILE A 154 12.61 -0.85 -7.98
N LYS A 155 11.97 0.11 -8.67
CA LYS A 155 11.28 -0.11 -9.95
C LYS A 155 12.25 -0.68 -10.99
N ASP A 156 13.46 -0.11 -11.10
CA ASP A 156 14.49 -0.56 -12.05
C ASP A 156 14.97 -1.99 -11.74
N ILE A 157 15.27 -2.30 -10.47
CA ILE A 157 15.65 -3.64 -10.02
C ILE A 157 14.54 -4.65 -10.32
N MET A 158 13.30 -4.28 -10.00
CA MET A 158 12.12 -5.11 -10.22
C MET A 158 11.86 -5.40 -11.70
N GLU A 159 12.07 -4.41 -12.57
CA GLU A 159 11.92 -4.58 -14.02
C GLU A 159 13.07 -5.42 -14.61
N ALA A 160 14.30 -5.22 -14.12
CA ALA A 160 15.49 -5.96 -14.55
C ALA A 160 15.49 -7.44 -14.12
N LYS A 161 14.98 -7.74 -12.93
CA LYS A 161 14.95 -9.09 -12.32
C LYS A 161 13.53 -9.65 -12.23
N LYS A 162 12.65 -9.26 -13.14
CA LYS A 162 11.25 -9.69 -13.11
C LYS A 162 11.14 -11.21 -13.21
N THR A 163 10.38 -11.78 -12.28
CA THR A 163 9.89 -13.15 -12.40
C THR A 163 9.02 -13.27 -13.65
N PRO A 164 9.06 -14.39 -14.40
CA PRO A 164 8.19 -14.60 -15.55
C PRO A 164 6.72 -14.31 -15.19
N GLY A 165 6.07 -13.45 -15.98
CA GLY A 165 4.67 -13.03 -15.74
C GLY A 165 4.46 -11.93 -14.71
N ALA A 166 5.49 -11.53 -13.95
CA ALA A 166 5.42 -10.37 -13.06
C ALA A 166 5.46 -9.06 -13.88
N ARG A 167 4.72 -8.05 -13.43
CA ARG A 167 4.74 -6.70 -14.03
C ARG A 167 4.85 -5.64 -12.95
N VAL A 168 5.78 -4.70 -13.11
CA VAL A 168 5.81 -3.50 -12.27
C VAL A 168 4.73 -2.55 -12.79
N LEU A 169 3.77 -2.20 -11.93
CA LEU A 169 2.76 -1.22 -12.25
C LEU A 169 3.43 0.15 -12.33
N ARG A 170 3.23 0.81 -13.46
CA ARG A 170 3.59 2.22 -13.64
C ARG A 170 2.67 3.11 -12.81
N ASP A 171 3.03 4.37 -12.72
CA ASP A 171 2.19 5.39 -12.13
C ASP A 171 0.82 5.37 -12.82
N GLN A 172 -0.26 5.49 -12.05
CA GLN A 172 -1.61 5.48 -12.61
C GLN A 172 -1.78 6.68 -13.52
N LEU A 173 -1.87 6.42 -14.82
CA LEU A 173 -2.21 7.43 -15.80
C LEU A 173 -3.72 7.62 -15.80
N TYR A 174 -4.17 8.85 -15.62
CA TYR A 174 -5.57 9.21 -15.78
C TYR A 174 -5.78 9.84 -17.16
N PRO A 175 -6.77 9.37 -17.93
CA PRO A 175 -7.09 10.01 -19.20
C PRO A 175 -7.67 11.40 -18.93
N VAL A 176 -7.08 12.41 -19.56
CA VAL A 176 -7.60 13.78 -19.56
C VAL A 176 -8.08 14.08 -20.98
N LYS A 177 -9.35 14.48 -21.11
CA LYS A 177 -9.91 14.96 -22.37
C LYS A 177 -9.77 16.48 -22.40
N VAL A 178 -9.09 17.00 -23.42
CA VAL A 178 -8.98 18.43 -23.66
C VAL A 178 -9.78 18.76 -24.92
N ASP A 179 -10.79 19.61 -24.77
CA ASP A 179 -11.65 20.08 -25.86
C ASP A 179 -11.22 21.49 -26.31
N ASN A 180 -11.68 21.92 -27.49
CA ASN A 180 -11.43 23.26 -28.04
C ASN A 180 -9.94 23.63 -28.25
N VAL A 181 -9.09 22.64 -28.50
CA VAL A 181 -7.68 22.83 -28.82
C VAL A 181 -7.50 23.14 -30.30
N ASN A 182 -6.65 24.10 -30.64
CA ASN A 182 -6.30 24.36 -32.03
C ASN A 182 -5.47 23.20 -32.60
N ARG A 183 -6.06 22.43 -33.53
CA ARG A 183 -5.44 21.24 -34.12
C ARG A 183 -4.07 21.52 -34.72
N THR A 184 -3.94 22.58 -35.51
CA THR A 184 -2.69 22.89 -36.23
C THR A 184 -1.57 23.36 -35.31
N ALA A 185 -1.90 23.75 -34.07
CA ALA A 185 -0.91 24.11 -33.05
C ALA A 185 -0.34 22.89 -32.32
N VAL A 186 -1.01 21.73 -32.38
CA VAL A 186 -0.64 20.54 -31.62
C VAL A 186 -0.21 19.38 -32.53
N ILE A 187 -0.76 19.30 -33.74
CA ILE A 187 -0.60 18.14 -34.64
C ILE A 187 -0.34 18.60 -36.08
N ASP A 188 0.55 17.90 -36.77
CA ASP A 188 0.85 18.10 -38.18
C ASP A 188 -0.29 17.59 -39.10
N HIS A 189 -0.05 17.66 -40.42
CA HIS A 189 -1.02 17.20 -41.42
C HIS A 189 -1.07 15.66 -41.46
N GLU A 190 0.00 14.99 -41.06
CA GLU A 190 0.11 13.52 -40.99
C GLU A 190 -0.41 12.92 -39.67
N GLY A 191 -0.86 13.73 -38.72
CA GLY A 191 -1.45 13.26 -37.47
C GLY A 191 -0.45 13.00 -36.35
N ARG A 192 0.79 13.44 -36.52
CA ARG A 192 1.84 13.36 -35.50
C ARG A 192 1.83 14.63 -34.66
N VAL A 193 2.11 14.45 -33.37
CA VAL A 193 2.24 15.55 -32.42
C VAL A 193 3.43 16.41 -32.81
N LEU A 194 3.25 17.73 -32.84
CA LEU A 194 4.31 18.68 -33.13
C LEU A 194 5.36 18.70 -32.01
N PRO A 195 6.66 18.86 -32.33
CA PRO A 195 7.70 19.04 -31.32
C PRO A 195 7.38 20.24 -30.41
N GLY A 196 7.48 20.08 -29.10
CA GLY A 196 7.18 21.15 -28.13
C GLY A 196 5.72 21.20 -27.67
N ALA A 197 4.78 20.58 -28.39
CA ALA A 197 3.36 20.60 -28.00
C ALA A 197 3.11 19.81 -26.72
N THR A 198 3.79 18.67 -26.54
CA THR A 198 3.69 17.88 -25.31
C THR A 198 4.29 18.64 -24.12
N GLU A 199 5.44 19.27 -24.30
CA GLU A 199 6.11 20.06 -23.25
C GLU A 199 5.28 21.27 -22.84
N ALA A 200 4.74 22.02 -23.81
CA ALA A 200 3.90 23.19 -23.54
C ALA A 200 2.63 22.81 -22.76
N LEU A 201 1.92 21.77 -23.19
CA LEU A 201 0.70 21.30 -22.51
C LEU A 201 1.00 20.72 -21.13
N SER A 202 2.14 20.02 -20.99
CA SER A 202 2.61 19.49 -19.72
C SER A 202 2.92 20.62 -18.73
N GLN A 203 3.61 21.67 -19.19
CA GLN A 203 3.95 22.84 -18.40
C GLN A 203 2.72 23.66 -18.00
N GLU A 204 1.80 23.89 -18.94
CA GLU A 204 0.58 24.67 -18.70
C GLU A 204 -0.32 24.04 -17.62
N ASN A 205 -0.37 22.71 -17.58
CA ASN A 205 -1.25 21.97 -16.69
C ASN A 205 -0.56 21.41 -15.44
N GLU A 206 0.75 21.64 -15.28
CA GLU A 206 1.57 21.07 -14.19
C GLU A 206 1.45 19.54 -14.08
N VAL A 207 1.34 18.85 -15.23
CA VAL A 207 1.19 17.39 -15.31
C VAL A 207 2.28 16.75 -16.16
N GLN A 208 2.67 15.51 -15.85
CA GLN A 208 3.52 14.72 -16.73
C GLN A 208 2.67 13.99 -17.77
N ILE A 209 2.82 14.34 -19.05
CA ILE A 209 2.10 13.70 -20.15
C ILE A 209 2.89 12.49 -20.64
N ALA A 210 2.38 11.27 -20.37
CA ALA A 210 3.02 10.03 -20.82
C ALA A 210 2.65 9.64 -22.26
N LYS A 211 1.45 10.01 -22.72
CA LYS A 211 0.94 9.72 -24.07
C LYS A 211 -0.12 10.74 -24.44
N MET A 212 -0.09 11.22 -25.69
CA MET A 212 -1.12 12.09 -26.25
C MET A 212 -1.71 11.43 -27.51
N ALA A 213 -3.01 11.62 -27.72
CA ALA A 213 -3.72 11.15 -28.89
C ALA A 213 -4.83 12.13 -29.25
N TRP A 214 -5.05 12.35 -30.54
CA TRP A 214 -6.16 13.17 -31.04
C TRP A 214 -7.40 12.32 -31.24
N LEU A 215 -8.57 12.84 -30.86
CA LEU A 215 -9.82 12.10 -30.90
C LEU A 215 -10.73 12.46 -32.09
N SER A 216 -10.57 13.64 -32.69
CA SER A 216 -11.36 13.97 -33.89
C SER A 216 -10.87 13.19 -35.09
N ARG A 217 -11.77 12.90 -36.03
CA ARG A 217 -11.37 12.32 -37.32
C ARG A 217 -10.41 13.27 -38.01
N MET A 218 -9.38 12.70 -38.63
CA MET A 218 -8.56 13.39 -39.61
C MET A 218 -9.45 13.55 -40.84
N ASP A 219 -9.67 14.77 -41.29
CA ASP A 219 -10.25 15.00 -42.62
C ASP A 219 -9.19 14.54 -43.63
N THR A 220 -9.20 13.26 -43.97
CA THR A 220 -8.57 12.78 -45.20
C THR A 220 -9.39 13.41 -46.32
N GLU A 221 -8.77 14.27 -47.11
CA GLU A 221 -9.39 14.93 -48.28
C GLU A 221 -10.24 13.91 -49.05
N LYS A 222 -11.53 14.24 -49.21
CA LYS A 222 -12.43 13.47 -50.07
C LYS A 222 -11.92 13.62 -51.50
N GLU A 223 -11.50 12.51 -52.08
CA GLU A 223 -11.33 12.34 -53.53
C GLU A 223 -12.66 12.57 -54.28
#